data_AF-A0A1Z8VZB5-F1
#
_entry.id   AF-A0A1Z8VZB5-F1
#
_cell.length_a   1.000
_cell.length_b   1.000
_cell.length_c   1.000
_cell.angle_alpha   90.00
_cell.angle_beta   90.00
_cell.angle_gamma   90.00
#
_symmetry.space_group_name_H-M   'P 1'
#
loop_
_entity.id
_entity.type
_entity.pdbx_description
1 polymer ?
#
loop_
_entity_poly.entity_id
_entity_poly.type
_entity_poly.pdbx_seq_one_letter_code
_entity_poly.pdbx_strand_id
1 'polypeptide(L)'
;MFKVSEVYEKQVKKIKERPDGSEFVNFGKVYDTREALINTRYVVSVHPYEFTSDIEREKFENSFPEGTKFCTFVIDGNSFRRSELTVVGSFDKFCRILQENQT
;
A
#
# COMPACT_ATOMS: atom_id res chain seq x y z
N MET A 1 17.17 -10.39 -0.56
CA MET A 1 16.04 -9.57 -1.07
C MET A 1 14.77 -10.39 -0.88
N PHE A 2 13.66 -9.76 -0.52
CA PHE A 2 12.39 -10.45 -0.31
C PHE A 2 11.26 -9.74 -1.06
N LYS A 3 10.25 -10.53 -1.42
CA LYS A 3 9.11 -10.10 -2.20
C LYS A 3 7.98 -9.67 -1.28
N VAL A 4 7.42 -8.50 -1.51
CA VAL A 4 6.25 -7.97 -0.79
C VAL A 4 5.20 -7.48 -1.78
N SER A 5 3.96 -7.40 -1.31
CA SER A 5 2.87 -6.75 -2.03
C SER A 5 2.74 -5.33 -1.51
N GLU A 6 3.27 -4.36 -2.25
CA GLU A 6 3.13 -2.94 -1.97
C GLU A 6 1.72 -2.47 -2.34
N VAL A 7 1.11 -1.68 -1.47
CA VAL A 7 -0.12 -0.95 -1.74
C VAL A 7 0.25 0.38 -2.38
N TYR A 8 -0.36 0.68 -3.53
CA TYR A 8 -0.18 1.96 -4.22
C TYR A 8 -1.53 2.56 -4.63
N GLU A 9 -1.57 3.88 -4.76
CA GLU A 9 -2.74 4.59 -5.24
C GLU A 9 -2.73 4.62 -6.78
N LYS A 10 -3.73 3.98 -7.39
CA LYS A 10 -3.93 3.93 -8.83
C LYS A 10 -5.03 4.91 -9.24
N GLN A 11 -4.75 5.71 -10.27
CA GLN A 11 -5.76 6.56 -10.88
C GLN A 11 -6.56 5.77 -11.92
N VAL A 12 -7.88 5.80 -11.82
CA VAL A 12 -8.79 5.11 -12.74
C VAL A 12 -9.73 6.10 -13.42
N LYS A 13 -9.93 5.91 -14.72
CA LYS A 13 -10.88 6.66 -15.52
C LYS A 13 -12.25 5.95 -15.45
N LYS A 14 -13.25 6.60 -14.88
CA LYS A 14 -14.64 6.14 -14.87
C LYS A 14 -15.43 7.01 -15.86
N ILE A 15 -15.98 6.39 -16.90
CA ILE A 15 -16.90 7.06 -17.82
C ILE A 15 -18.30 6.91 -17.23
N LYS A 16 -19.01 8.02 -17.06
CA LYS A 16 -20.39 8.03 -16.61
C LYS A 16 -21.24 8.78 -17.64
N GLU A 17 -22.42 8.25 -17.90
CA GLU A 17 -23.42 8.89 -18.74
C GLU A 17 -24.29 9.80 -17.87
N ARG A 18 -24.55 11.02 -18.35
CA ARG A 18 -25.51 11.93 -17.73
C ARG A 18 -26.93 11.57 -18.15
N PRO A 19 -27.96 12.02 -17.40
CA PRO A 19 -29.36 11.82 -17.78
C PRO A 19 -29.74 12.38 -19.17
N ASP A 20 -28.92 13.28 -19.72
CA ASP A 20 -29.07 13.87 -21.05
C ASP A 20 -28.38 13.06 -22.18
N GLY A 21 -27.78 11.91 -21.85
CA GLY A 21 -27.07 11.03 -22.80
C GLY A 21 -25.64 11.48 -23.12
N SER A 22 -25.13 12.55 -22.49
CA SER A 22 -23.74 12.97 -22.66
C SER A 22 -22.79 12.19 -21.75
N GLU A 23 -21.68 11.70 -22.30
CA GLU A 23 -20.63 11.05 -21.51
C GLU A 23 -19.73 12.09 -20.85
N PHE A 24 -19.44 11.90 -19.55
CA PHE A 24 -18.37 12.63 -18.87
C PHE A 24 -17.36 11.67 -18.24
N VAL A 25 -16.12 12.13 -18.22
CA VAL A 25 -15.00 11.40 -17.64
C VAL A 25 -14.80 11.86 -16.21
N ASN A 26 -14.88 10.93 -15.26
CA ASN A 26 -14.50 11.15 -13.88
C ASN A 26 -13.21 10.37 -13.56
N PHE A 27 -12.22 11.05 -12.99
CA PHE A 27 -10.98 10.41 -12.55
C PHE A 27 -11.09 10.08 -11.05
N GLY A 28 -11.14 8.79 -10.74
CA GLY A 28 -11.11 8.28 -9.37
C GLY A 28 -9.72 7.81 -8.97
N LYS A 29 -9.52 7.64 -7.66
CA LYS A 29 -8.34 7.00 -7.08
C LYS A 29 -8.79 5.73 -6.35
N VAL A 30 -8.07 4.64 -6.54
CA VAL A 30 -8.31 3.35 -5.90
C VAL A 30 -6.97 2.82 -5.38
N TYR A 31 -7.00 2.08 -4.27
CA TYR A 31 -5.81 1.36 -3.82
C TYR A 31 -5.73 0.03 -4.54
N ASP A 32 -4.53 -0.31 -4.99
CA ASP A 32 -4.24 -1.56 -5.67
C ASP A 32 -2.91 -2.11 -5.13
N THR A 33 -2.60 -3.37 -5.44
CA THR A 33 -1.34 -3.99 -5.03
C THR A 33 -0.43 -4.22 -6.22
N ARG A 34 0.87 -4.05 -5.97
CA ARG A 34 1.92 -4.45 -6.91
C ARG A 34 3.00 -5.21 -6.18
N GLU A 35 3.68 -6.09 -6.90
CA GLU A 35 4.80 -6.82 -6.34
C GLU A 35 6.04 -5.92 -6.31
N ALA A 36 6.69 -5.84 -5.15
CA ALA A 36 7.93 -5.10 -4.95
C ALA A 36 9.00 -6.04 -4.37
N LEU A 37 10.23 -5.93 -4.88
CA LEU A 37 11.40 -6.62 -4.34
C LEU A 37 12.18 -5.66 -3.45
N ILE A 38 12.20 -5.94 -2.15
CA ILE A 38 12.87 -5.11 -1.16
C ILE A 38 14.20 -5.75 -0.76
N ASN A 39 15.25 -4.95 -0.75
CA ASN A 39 16.51 -5.34 -0.13
C ASN A 39 16.42 -5.10 1.38
N THR A 40 16.51 -6.19 2.15
CA THR A 40 16.42 -6.18 3.62
C THR A 40 17.44 -5.24 4.27
N ARG A 41 18.61 -5.06 3.66
CA ARG A 41 19.66 -4.17 4.16
C ARG A 41 19.27 -2.69 4.18
N TYR A 42 18.28 -2.31 3.39
CA TYR A 42 17.75 -0.95 3.39
C TYR A 42 16.49 -0.81 4.24
N VAL A 43 15.98 -1.87 4.86
CA VAL A 43 14.83 -1.73 5.77
C VAL A 43 15.35 -1.20 7.11
N VAL A 44 14.96 0.04 7.45
CA VAL A 44 15.36 0.71 8.70
C VAL A 44 14.45 0.27 9.83
N SER A 45 13.15 0.29 9.58
CA SER A 45 12.15 -0.10 10.57
C SER A 45 10.89 -0.59 9.89
N VAL A 46 10.10 -1.32 10.67
CA VAL A 46 8.79 -1.80 10.30
C VAL A 46 7.83 -1.40 11.42
N HIS A 47 6.63 -0.96 11.07
CA HIS A 47 5.61 -0.52 12.01
C HIS A 47 4.24 -1.08 11.63
N PRO A 48 3.34 -1.32 12.60
CA PRO A 48 1.93 -1.50 12.29
C PRO A 48 1.42 -0.33 11.44
N TYR A 49 0.58 -0.62 10.44
CA TYR A 49 0.00 0.46 9.63
C TYR A 49 -1.13 1.14 10.42
N GLU A 50 -1.04 2.47 10.54
CA GLU A 50 -2.04 3.30 11.18
C GLU A 50 -2.81 4.09 10.12
N PHE A 51 -4.13 3.93 10.09
CA PHE A 51 -4.99 4.72 9.22
C PHE A 51 -5.03 6.16 9.71
N THR A 52 -4.78 7.11 8.81
CA THR A 52 -4.75 8.54 9.15
C THR A 52 -6.15 9.16 9.19
N SER A 53 -7.13 8.51 8.57
CA SER A 53 -8.53 8.97 8.54
C SER A 53 -9.50 7.82 8.29
N ASP A 54 -10.76 8.01 8.72
CA ASP A 54 -11.84 7.05 8.45
C ASP A 54 -12.11 6.89 6.94
N ILE A 55 -11.91 7.96 6.16
CA ILE A 55 -12.05 7.93 4.70
C ILE A 55 -10.98 7.03 4.07
N GLU A 56 -9.74 7.09 4.57
CA GLU A 56 -8.67 6.19 4.11
C GLU A 56 -9.01 4.75 4.44
N ARG A 57 -9.47 4.50 5.67
CA ARG A 57 -9.91 3.18 6.10
C ARG A 57 -11.02 2.61 5.21
N GLU A 58 -12.06 3.40 4.94
CA GLU A 58 -13.17 3.00 4.06
C GLU A 58 -12.67 2.65 2.64
N LYS A 59 -11.71 3.39 2.11
CA LYS A 59 -11.12 3.09 0.79
C LYS A 59 -10.35 1.76 0.81
N PHE A 60 -9.64 1.45 1.88
CA PHE A 60 -8.94 0.18 2.03
C PHE A 60 -9.93 -0.98 2.18
N GLU A 61 -10.98 -0.83 2.99
CA GLU A 61 -12.04 -1.82 3.17
C GLU A 61 -12.79 -2.10 1.86
N ASN A 62 -12.96 -1.10 0.99
CA ASN A 62 -13.55 -1.28 -0.35
C ASN A 62 -12.59 -1.90 -1.39
N SER A 63 -11.27 -1.79 -1.17
CA SER A 63 -10.26 -2.22 -2.16
C SER A 63 -9.67 -3.59 -1.85
N PHE A 64 -9.73 -4.05 -0.60
CA PHE A 64 -9.11 -5.29 -0.12
C PHE A 64 -10.11 -6.18 0.62
N PRO A 65 -9.90 -7.51 0.65
CA PRO A 65 -10.74 -8.42 1.42
C PRO A 65 -10.78 -8.06 2.92
N GLU A 66 -11.89 -8.36 3.57
CA GLU A 66 -12.05 -8.16 5.01
C GLU A 66 -10.96 -8.91 5.81
N GLY A 67 -10.41 -8.27 6.84
CA GLY A 67 -9.34 -8.83 7.65
C GLY A 67 -7.93 -8.74 7.03
N THR A 68 -7.79 -8.10 5.86
CA THR A 68 -6.46 -7.81 5.30
C THR A 68 -5.66 -6.93 6.27
N LYS A 69 -4.45 -7.37 6.60
CA LYS A 69 -3.53 -6.64 7.48
C LYS A 69 -2.54 -5.84 6.66
N PHE A 70 -2.19 -4.66 7.15
CA PHE A 70 -1.24 -3.76 6.52
C PHE A 70 -0.10 -3.42 7.48
N CYS A 71 1.05 -3.12 6.91
CA CYS A 71 2.26 -2.80 7.63
C CYS A 71 3.00 -1.66 6.91
N THR A 72 3.66 -0.78 7.66
CA THR A 72 4.48 0.30 7.12
C THR A 72 5.94 -0.08 7.18
N PHE A 73 6.63 -0.03 6.06
CA PHE A 73 8.07 -0.22 5.97
C PHE A 73 8.74 1.13 5.80
N VAL A 74 9.74 1.40 6.63
CA VAL A 74 10.63 2.54 6.45
C VAL A 74 11.91 2.02 5.81
N ILE A 75 12.19 2.51 4.60
CA ILE A 75 13.36 2.13 3.84
C ILE A 75 14.38 3.28 3.90
N ASP A 76 15.66 2.98 4.02
CA ASP A 76 16.73 3.94 3.82
C ASP A 76 16.88 4.19 2.32
N GLY A 77 16.07 5.11 1.83
CA GLY A 77 16.23 5.68 0.52
C GLY A 77 17.22 6.83 0.61
N ASN A 78 18.35 6.74 -0.10
CA ASN A 78 19.22 7.87 -0.44
C ASN A 78 18.50 8.96 -1.28
N SER A 79 17.18 9.12 -1.17
CA SER A 79 16.32 9.91 -2.06
C SER A 79 15.20 10.62 -1.31
N PHE A 80 15.00 11.89 -1.70
CA PHE A 80 14.26 12.97 -1.05
C PHE A 80 12.73 12.83 -0.91
N ARG A 81 12.13 11.64 -1.05
CA ARG A 81 10.69 11.44 -0.80
C ARG A 81 10.51 10.42 0.30
N ARG A 82 9.57 10.68 1.21
CA ARG A 82 9.19 9.82 2.36
C ARG A 82 9.35 8.35 1.97
N SER A 83 10.38 7.70 2.51
CA SER A 83 10.76 6.34 2.18
C SER A 83 9.89 5.33 2.93
N GLU A 84 8.58 5.60 2.96
CA GLU A 84 7.59 4.78 3.62
C GLU A 84 6.81 4.00 2.57
N LEU A 85 6.70 2.70 2.78
CA LEU A 85 5.97 1.77 1.92
C LEU A 85 4.89 1.06 2.73
N THR A 86 3.65 1.18 2.30
CA THR A 86 2.57 0.36 2.84
C THR A 86 2.57 -0.99 2.14
N VAL A 87 2.63 -2.07 2.91
CA VAL A 87 2.67 -3.43 2.39
C VAL A 87 1.55 -4.28 2.99
N VAL A 88 1.05 -5.24 2.21
CA VAL A 88 0.06 -6.21 2.66
C VAL A 88 0.75 -7.30 3.46
N GLY A 89 0.35 -7.45 4.72
CA GLY A 89 0.84 -8.47 5.64
C GLY A 89 0.78 -8.01 7.10
N SER A 90 0.89 -8.98 8.02
CA SER A 90 0.96 -8.66 9.45
C SER A 90 2.35 -8.18 9.85
N PHE A 91 2.38 -7.26 10.81
CA PHE A 91 3.60 -6.79 11.46
C PHE A 91 4.47 -7.96 11.97
N ASP A 92 3.87 -8.89 12.74
CA ASP A 92 4.60 -10.03 13.32
C ASP A 92 5.29 -10.91 12.27
N LYS A 93 4.64 -11.08 11.11
CA LYS A 93 5.22 -11.86 10.01
C LYS A 93 6.48 -11.19 9.49
N PHE A 94 6.45 -9.88 9.30
CA PHE A 94 7.60 -9.14 8.77
C PHE A 94 8.72 -9.03 9.80
N CYS A 95 8.41 -8.88 11.09
CA CYS A 95 9.42 -8.94 12.15
C CYS A 95 10.18 -10.28 12.15
N ARG A 96 9.47 -11.41 12.04
CA ARG A 96 10.10 -12.74 11.97
C ARG A 96 11.01 -12.87 10.74
N ILE A 97 10.51 -12.49 9.56
CA ILE A 97 11.27 -12.56 8.31
C ILE A 97 12.55 -11.71 8.41
N LEU A 98 12.48 -10.51 8.98
CA LEU A 98 13.63 -9.62 9.10
C LEU A 98 14.64 -10.15 10.12
N GLN A 99 14.19 -10.75 11.22
CA GLN A 99 15.08 -11.41 12.19
C GLN A 99 15.80 -12.62 11.56
N GLU A 100 15.09 -13.48 10.85
CA GLU A 100 15.68 -14.64 10.17
C GLU A 100 16.76 -14.23 9.16
N ASN A 101 16.55 -13.13 8.43
CA ASN A 101 17.51 -12.63 7.43
C ASN A 101 18.69 -11.84 8.02
N GLN A 102 18.71 -11.55 9.32
CA GLN A 102 19.85 -10.93 10.01
C GLN A 102 20.83 -11.95 10.60
N THR A 103 20.45 -13.23 10.65
CA THR A 103 21.29 -14.36 11.10
C THR A 103 22.00 -15.01 9.92
#